data_AF-K1U731-F1
#
_entry.id   AF-K1U731-F1
#
_cell.length_a   1.000
_cell.length_b   1.000
_cell.length_c   1.000
_cell.angle_alpha   90.00
_cell.angle_beta   90.00
_cell.angle_gamma   90.00
#
_symmetry.space_group_name_H-M   'P 1'
#
loop_
_entity.id
_entity.type
_entity.pdbx_description
1 polymer ?
#
loop_
_entity_poly.entity_id
_entity_poly.type
_entity_poly.pdbx_seq_one_letter_code
_entity_poly.pdbx_strand_id
1 'polypeptide(L)'
;MKKFLEMLTEEMQQAFTAAGYDGNLGKVMLSNRPDLCEYQCNGAMAGAKLYKKAPIMIANDVAEKLADSKVFSEVVAVAPGFLNLKVSEAFLLTYLQGMEANEKFGLEKPGTSQEDHYRLRRPQRGKTSACGTFTFRSDR
;
A
#
# COMPACT_ATOMS: atom_id res chain seq x y z
N MET A 1 -1.10 -15.31 9.56
CA MET A 1 -1.59 -13.98 9.96
C MET A 1 -1.86 -13.22 8.67
N LYS A 2 -3.03 -12.57 8.50
CA LYS A 2 -3.28 -11.78 7.29
C LYS A 2 -2.30 -10.61 7.18
N LYS A 3 -1.95 -10.19 5.97
CA LYS A 3 -1.07 -9.04 5.79
C LYS A 3 -1.78 -7.78 6.28
N PHE A 4 -1.04 -6.89 6.92
CA PHE A 4 -1.58 -5.63 7.43
C PHE A 4 -2.35 -4.83 6.38
N LEU A 5 -1.77 -4.70 5.18
CA LEU A 5 -2.39 -4.02 4.04
C LEU A 5 -3.69 -4.69 3.56
N GLU A 6 -3.82 -6.00 3.69
CA GLU A 6 -5.04 -6.73 3.31
C GLU A 6 -6.17 -6.40 4.26
N MET A 7 -5.91 -6.33 5.58
CA MET A 7 -6.92 -5.93 6.57
C MET A 7 -7.38 -4.49 6.34
N LEU A 8 -6.44 -3.55 6.11
CA LEU A 8 -6.80 -2.17 5.78
C LEU A 8 -7.61 -2.10 4.48
N THR A 9 -7.26 -2.92 3.50
CA THR A 9 -8.01 -3.01 2.25
C THR A 9 -9.42 -3.51 2.52
N GLU A 10 -9.62 -4.61 3.26
CA GLU A 10 -10.95 -5.15 3.60
C GLU A 10 -11.86 -4.09 4.24
N GLU A 11 -11.35 -3.31 5.19
CA GLU A 11 -12.10 -2.21 5.83
C GLU A 11 -12.46 -1.10 4.84
N MET A 12 -11.51 -0.72 3.98
CA MET A 12 -11.77 0.26 2.93
C MET A 12 -12.80 -0.24 1.91
N GLN A 13 -12.75 -1.50 1.50
CA GLN A 13 -13.73 -2.08 0.58
C GLN A 13 -15.15 -2.03 1.17
N GLN A 14 -15.29 -2.30 2.47
CA GLN A 14 -16.55 -2.17 3.18
C GLN A 14 -17.05 -0.72 3.18
N ALA A 15 -16.17 0.25 3.44
CA ALA A 15 -16.53 1.66 3.40
C ALA A 15 -16.97 2.14 2.00
N PHE A 16 -16.27 1.72 0.95
CA PHE A 16 -16.68 1.99 -0.44
C PHE A 16 -18.07 1.40 -0.74
N THR A 17 -18.33 0.18 -0.27
CA THR A 17 -19.63 -0.48 -0.41
C THR A 17 -20.73 0.24 0.36
N ALA A 18 -20.45 0.69 1.59
CA ALA A 18 -21.37 1.48 2.42
C ALA A 18 -21.67 2.87 1.85
N ALA A 19 -20.73 3.44 1.09
CA ALA A 19 -20.92 4.67 0.34
C ALA A 19 -21.67 4.45 -1.00
N GLY A 20 -22.00 3.21 -1.36
CA GLY A 20 -22.74 2.87 -2.58
C GLY A 20 -21.86 2.69 -3.83
N TYR A 21 -20.57 2.46 -3.64
CA TYR A 21 -19.58 2.25 -4.70
C TYR A 21 -19.07 0.80 -4.71
N ASP A 22 -18.42 0.39 -5.80
CA ASP A 22 -17.79 -0.93 -5.88
C ASP A 22 -16.66 -1.06 -4.84
N GLY A 23 -16.77 -2.07 -3.98
CA GLY A 23 -15.76 -2.39 -2.97
C GLY A 23 -14.37 -2.61 -3.57
N ASN A 24 -14.25 -3.10 -4.81
CA ASN A 24 -12.95 -3.31 -5.47
C ASN A 24 -12.13 -2.02 -5.63
N LEU A 25 -12.77 -0.85 -5.54
CA LEU A 25 -12.10 0.45 -5.58
C LEU A 25 -11.32 0.73 -4.28
N GLY A 26 -11.68 0.12 -3.16
CA GLY A 26 -11.09 0.34 -1.84
C GLY A 26 -9.69 -0.23 -1.61
N LYS A 27 -8.85 -0.32 -2.65
CA LYS A 27 -7.49 -0.86 -2.50
C LYS A 27 -6.58 0.13 -1.75
N VAL A 28 -5.97 -0.34 -0.66
CA VAL A 28 -5.00 0.45 0.12
C VAL A 28 -3.59 0.17 -0.37
N MET A 29 -2.82 1.24 -0.52
CA MET A 29 -1.40 1.19 -0.90
C MET A 29 -0.58 2.03 0.08
N LEU A 30 0.73 1.77 0.13
CA LEU A 30 1.68 2.63 0.82
C LEU A 30 1.66 4.01 0.15
N SER A 31 1.64 5.05 0.98
CA SER A 31 1.73 6.42 0.50
C SER A 31 3.09 6.68 -0.15
N ASN A 32 3.09 7.46 -1.23
CA ASN A 32 4.32 7.95 -1.85
C ASN A 32 4.96 9.11 -1.07
N ARG A 33 4.21 9.71 -0.12
CA ARG A 33 4.63 10.85 0.67
C ARG A 33 4.46 10.50 2.15
N PRO A 34 5.48 9.90 2.78
CA PRO A 34 5.42 9.52 4.20
C PRO A 34 5.23 10.73 5.12
N ASP A 35 5.55 11.94 4.63
CA ASP A 35 5.33 13.18 5.37
C ASP A 35 3.83 13.51 5.56
N LEU A 36 2.95 13.06 4.65
CA LEU A 36 1.52 13.39 4.68
C LEU A 36 0.67 12.29 5.31
N CYS A 37 0.92 11.04 4.93
CA CYS A 37 0.20 9.88 5.43
C CYS A 37 1.01 8.60 5.26
N GLU A 38 0.67 7.58 6.03
CA GLU A 38 1.30 6.26 5.97
C GLU A 38 0.72 5.44 4.80
N TYR A 39 -0.60 5.54 4.62
CA TYR A 39 -1.34 4.77 3.63
C TYR A 39 -2.26 5.68 2.81
N GLN A 40 -2.54 5.24 1.58
CA GLN A 40 -3.35 5.98 0.62
C GLN A 40 -4.26 5.04 -0.16
N CYS A 41 -5.46 5.51 -0.49
CA CYS A 41 -6.37 4.86 -1.43
C CYS A 41 -6.65 5.76 -2.64
N ASN A 42 -6.48 5.19 -3.84
CA ASN A 42 -6.67 5.87 -5.13
C ASN A 42 -7.97 5.44 -5.83
N GLY A 43 -8.85 4.71 -5.13
CA GLY A 43 -10.09 4.15 -5.65
C GLY A 43 -11.06 5.19 -6.20
N ALA A 44 -11.10 6.38 -5.61
CA ALA A 44 -12.03 7.43 -6.00
C ALA A 44 -11.81 7.92 -7.45
N MET A 45 -10.56 7.92 -7.94
CA MET A 45 -10.28 8.25 -9.35
C MET A 45 -10.81 7.18 -10.32
N ALA A 46 -10.71 5.91 -9.95
CA ALA A 46 -11.29 4.81 -10.74
C ALA A 46 -12.82 4.84 -10.68
N GLY A 47 -13.40 5.12 -9.50
CA GLY A 47 -14.83 5.33 -9.31
C GLY A 47 -15.38 6.50 -10.11
N ALA A 48 -14.63 7.61 -10.24
CA ALA A 48 -15.06 8.75 -11.04
C ALA A 48 -15.31 8.40 -12.51
N LYS A 49 -14.51 7.50 -13.09
CA LYS A 49 -14.71 6.99 -14.46
C LYS A 49 -15.96 6.11 -14.57
N LEU A 50 -16.25 5.31 -13.55
CA LEU A 50 -17.38 4.39 -13.53
C LEU A 50 -18.71 5.10 -13.28
N TYR A 51 -18.75 5.98 -12.28
CA TYR A 51 -19.96 6.65 -11.80
C TYR A 51 -20.17 8.05 -12.40
N LYS A 52 -19.22 8.56 -13.19
CA LYS A 52 -19.22 9.91 -13.80
C LYS A 52 -19.43 11.03 -12.77
N LYS A 53 -19.03 10.80 -11.51
CA LYS A 53 -19.04 11.77 -10.43
C LYS A 53 -17.65 12.40 -10.27
N ALA A 54 -17.60 13.60 -9.68
CA ALA A 54 -16.33 14.20 -9.32
C ALA A 54 -15.59 13.30 -8.31
N PRO A 55 -14.30 12.97 -8.53
CA PRO A 55 -13.59 12.03 -7.66
C PRO A 55 -13.50 12.50 -6.21
N ILE A 56 -13.43 13.81 -5.98
CA ILE A 56 -13.45 14.40 -4.63
C ILE A 56 -14.75 14.11 -3.88
N MET A 57 -15.89 14.03 -4.58
CA MET A 57 -17.17 13.69 -3.96
C MET A 57 -17.17 12.25 -3.47
N ILE A 58 -16.71 11.32 -4.31
CA ILE A 58 -16.56 9.90 -3.94
C ILE A 58 -15.62 9.76 -2.74
N ALA A 59 -14.51 10.50 -2.74
CA ALA A 59 -13.56 10.46 -1.64
C ALA A 59 -14.15 10.98 -0.33
N ASN A 60 -14.93 12.07 -0.37
CA ASN A 60 -15.63 12.61 0.80
C ASN A 60 -16.69 11.63 1.31
N ASP A 61 -17.53 11.07 0.42
CA ASP A 61 -18.57 10.10 0.79
C ASP A 61 -17.97 8.89 1.55
N VAL A 62 -16.82 8.39 1.07
CA VAL A 62 -16.12 7.27 1.70
C VAL A 62 -15.45 7.70 3.01
N ALA A 63 -14.86 8.90 3.07
CA ALA A 63 -14.27 9.44 4.29
C ALA A 63 -15.31 9.60 5.41
N GLU A 64 -16.52 10.06 5.09
CA GLU A 64 -17.64 10.16 6.04
C GLU A 64 -18.03 8.78 6.61
N LYS A 65 -18.05 7.73 5.78
CA LYS A 65 -18.33 6.36 6.24
C LYS A 65 -17.21 5.77 7.11
N LEU A 66 -15.99 6.26 6.95
CA LEU A 66 -14.83 5.80 7.70
C LEU A 66 -14.59 6.58 9.00
N ALA A 67 -15.23 7.72 9.19
CA ALA A 67 -15.08 8.55 10.40
C ALA A 67 -15.43 7.78 11.69
N ASP A 68 -16.36 6.83 11.61
CA ASP A 68 -16.79 5.99 12.73
C ASP A 68 -15.97 4.69 12.87
N SER A 69 -15.01 4.43 11.98
CA SER A 69 -14.19 3.22 12.03
C SER A 69 -13.18 3.27 13.16
N LYS A 70 -13.02 2.17 13.89
CA LYS A 70 -12.00 2.03 14.95
C LYS A 70 -10.59 1.83 14.39
N VAL A 71 -10.46 1.57 13.10
CA VAL A 71 -9.21 1.18 12.44
C VAL A 71 -8.38 2.41 12.04
N PHE A 72 -9.04 3.49 11.62
CA PHE A 72 -8.38 4.71 11.18
C PHE A 72 -8.55 5.81 12.23
N SER A 73 -7.47 6.53 12.52
CA SER A 73 -7.51 7.73 13.37
C SER A 73 -7.98 8.95 12.59
N GLU A 74 -7.62 9.02 11.31
CA GLU A 74 -7.95 10.13 10.44
C GLU A 74 -8.04 9.65 8.99
N VAL A 75 -9.09 10.08 8.28
CA VAL A 75 -9.27 9.86 6.85
C VAL A 75 -9.50 11.20 6.17
N VAL A 76 -8.56 11.62 5.32
CA VAL A 76 -8.60 12.92 4.65
C VAL A 76 -8.73 12.73 3.15
N ALA A 77 -9.81 13.25 2.59
CA ALA A 77 -10.00 13.34 1.16
C ALA A 77 -9.28 14.58 0.61
N VAL A 78 -8.38 14.39 -0.35
CA VAL A 78 -7.58 15.46 -0.96
C VAL A 78 -7.84 15.50 -2.47
N ALA A 79 -7.99 16.69 -3.04
CA ALA A 79 -8.09 16.88 -4.49
C ALA A 79 -6.78 16.42 -5.17
N PRO A 80 -6.82 15.68 -6.29
CA PRO A 80 -7.94 15.43 -7.20
C PRO A 80 -8.90 14.27 -6.85
N GLY A 81 -8.70 13.56 -5.74
CA GLY A 81 -9.48 12.36 -5.38
C GLY A 81 -8.67 11.28 -4.68
N PHE A 82 -7.75 11.67 -3.80
CA PHE A 82 -6.94 10.78 -2.99
C PHE A 82 -7.55 10.67 -1.60
N LEU A 83 -7.58 9.48 -1.02
CA LEU A 83 -7.87 9.32 0.40
C LEU A 83 -6.57 9.02 1.12
N ASN A 84 -6.17 9.95 1.98
CA ASN A 84 -5.05 9.78 2.89
C ASN A 84 -5.56 9.14 4.18
N LEU A 85 -4.90 8.07 4.61
CA LEU A 85 -5.32 7.26 5.74
C LEU A 85 -4.23 7.31 6.82
N LYS A 86 -4.63 7.60 8.05
CA LYS A 86 -3.81 7.40 9.25
C LYS A 86 -4.41 6.30 10.08
N VAL A 87 -3.58 5.35 10.50
CA VAL A 87 -4.06 4.21 11.30
C VAL A 87 -4.17 4.65 12.76
N SER A 88 -5.13 4.07 13.49
CA SER A 88 -5.23 4.25 14.93
C SER A 88 -4.11 3.50 15.66
N GLU A 89 -3.45 4.17 16.61
CA GLU A 89 -2.43 3.55 17.47
C GLU A 89 -2.98 2.33 18.22
N ALA A 90 -4.24 2.38 18.64
CA ALA A 90 -4.89 1.26 19.33
C ALA A 90 -4.98 0.01 18.43
N PHE A 91 -5.30 0.20 17.14
CA PHE A 91 -5.35 -0.90 16.17
C PHE A 91 -3.94 -1.46 15.92
N LEU A 92 -2.93 -0.59 15.77
CA LEU A 92 -1.54 -0.98 15.61
C LEU A 92 -1.04 -1.81 16.80
N LEU A 93 -1.30 -1.37 18.02
CA LEU A 93 -0.93 -2.10 19.25
C LEU A 93 -1.58 -3.49 19.29
N THR A 94 -2.88 -3.57 18.97
CA THR A 94 -3.61 -4.83 18.94
C THR A 94 -3.03 -5.79 17.90
N TYR A 95 -2.63 -5.26 16.73
CA TYR A 95 -1.98 -6.05 15.68
C TYR A 95 -0.59 -6.54 16.10
N LEU A 96 0.20 -5.70 16.76
CA LEU A 96 1.54 -6.05 17.26
C LEU A 96 1.49 -7.11 18.37
N GLN A 97 0.54 -7.00 19.30
CA GLN A 97 0.29 -8.04 20.30
C GLN A 97 -0.08 -9.39 19.63
N GLY A 98 -0.87 -9.33 18.57
CA GLY A 98 -1.18 -10.51 17.75
C GLY A 98 0.05 -11.08 17.02
N MET A 99 1.03 -10.25 16.66
CA MET A 99 2.30 -10.74 16.10
C MET A 99 3.18 -11.39 17.15
N GLU A 100 3.29 -10.78 18.33
CA GLU A 100 4.10 -11.29 19.45
C GLU A 100 3.63 -12.68 19.90
N ALA A 101 2.31 -12.88 19.93
CA ALA A 101 1.70 -14.17 20.27
C ALA A 101 1.93 -15.27 19.20
N ASN A 102 2.48 -14.93 18.03
CA ASN A 102 2.63 -15.86 16.92
C ASN A 102 4.05 -16.43 16.85
N GLU A 103 4.19 -17.76 16.81
CA GLU A 103 5.49 -18.48 16.84
C GLU A 103 6.49 -18.04 15.76
N LYS A 104 6.03 -17.40 14.67
CA LYS A 104 6.89 -16.92 13.58
C LYS A 104 6.74 -15.44 13.27
N PHE A 105 6.21 -14.64 14.20
CA PHE A 105 6.02 -13.19 14.02
C PHE A 105 5.25 -12.84 12.73
N GLY A 106 4.33 -13.71 12.29
CA GLY A 106 3.53 -13.50 11.08
C GLY A 106 4.19 -13.92 9.75
N LEU A 107 5.38 -14.53 9.76
CA LEU A 107 5.98 -15.10 8.54
C LEU A 107 5.25 -16.39 8.14
N GLU A 108 4.72 -16.42 6.93
CA GLU A 108 4.20 -17.65 6.35
C GLU A 108 5.36 -18.62 6.06
N LYS A 109 5.15 -19.91 6.34
CA LYS A 109 6.10 -20.94 5.91
C LYS A 109 6.13 -20.89 4.37
N PRO A 110 7.30 -20.75 3.74
CA PRO A 110 7.36 -20.83 2.29
C PRO A 110 6.76 -22.17 1.86
N GLY A 111 5.75 -22.11 0.99
CA GLY A 111 5.26 -23.29 0.29
C GLY A 111 6.42 -23.95 -0.44
N THR A 112 6.46 -25.28 -0.43
CA THR A 112 7.46 -26.15 -1.08
C THR A 112 8.15 -25.50 -2.27
N SER A 113 9.48 -25.35 -2.13
CA SER A 113 10.48 -24.95 -3.13
C SER A 113 9.96 -24.78 -4.56
N GLN A 114 9.71 -23.54 -4.97
CA GLN A 114 10.02 -23.19 -6.35
C GLN A 114 11.55 -23.14 -6.42
N GLU A 115 12.14 -23.92 -7.33
CA GLU A 115 13.57 -23.80 -7.65
C GLU A 115 13.79 -22.43 -8.31
N ASP A 116 13.89 -21.39 -7.48
CA ASP A 116 14.38 -20.10 -7.92
C ASP A 116 15.85 -20.29 -8.24
N HIS A 117 16.15 -20.60 -9.50
CA HIS A 117 17.52 -20.73 -10.00
C HIS A 117 18.17 -19.35 -10.01
N TYR A 118 18.58 -18.86 -8.83
CA TYR A 118 19.41 -17.69 -8.64
C TYR A 118 20.77 -17.96 -9.29
N ARG A 119 20.86 -17.66 -10.59
CA ARG A 119 22.12 -17.73 -11.31
C ARG A 119 22.93 -16.50 -10.92
N LEU A 120 23.68 -16.60 -9.83
CA LEU A 120 24.77 -15.66 -9.54
C LEU A 120 25.59 -15.54 -10.83
N ARG A 121 25.64 -14.34 -11.41
CA ARG A 121 26.47 -14.07 -12.61
C ARG A 121 27.90 -14.40 -12.25
N ARG A 122 28.36 -15.59 -12.63
CA ARG A 122 29.78 -15.91 -12.63
C ARG A 122 30.43 -15.04 -13.71
N PRO A 123 31.40 -14.17 -13.39
CA PRO A 123 32.15 -13.49 -14.43
C PRO A 123 32.81 -14.57 -15.30
N GLN A 124 32.60 -14.50 -16.63
CA GLN A 124 33.22 -15.45 -17.54
C GLN A 124 34.74 -15.28 -17.47
N ARG A 125 35.44 -16.36 -17.11
CA ARG A 125 36.90 -16.45 -17.17
C ARG A 125 37.26 -16.48 -18.65
N GLY A 126 37.57 -15.31 -19.21
CA GLY A 126 37.98 -15.18 -20.61
C GLY A 126 37.33 -14.02 -21.34
N LYS A 127 37.69 -12.80 -20.94
CA LYS A 127 37.96 -11.64 -21.80
C LYS A 127 38.39 -10.51 -20.88
N THR A 128 39.49 -9.87 -21.23
CA THR A 128 40.06 -8.71 -20.55
C THR A 128 38.94 -7.72 -20.20
N SER A 129 38.82 -7.45 -18.90
CA SER A 129 37.93 -6.44 -18.36
C SER A 129 38.35 -5.08 -18.90
N ALA A 130 37.64 -4.57 -19.91
CA ALA A 130 37.61 -3.13 -20.14
C ALA A 130 36.91 -2.53 -18.92
N CYS A 131 37.74 -1.96 -18.03
CA CYS A 131 37.33 -1.10 -16.94
C CYS A 131 36.32 -0.10 -17.48
N GLY A 132 35.08 -0.13 -16.97
CA GLY A 132 34.07 0.87 -17.30
C GLY A 132 34.64 2.24 -16.99
N THR A 133 34.92 3.00 -18.03
CA THR A 133 35.45 4.35 -17.93
C THR A 133 34.35 5.20 -17.32
N PHE A 134 34.49 5.46 -16.01
CA PHE A 134 33.76 6.49 -15.30
C PHE A 134 34.26 7.84 -15.84
N THR A 135 33.62 8.36 -16.89
CA THR A 135 33.92 9.70 -17.38
C THR A 135 33.28 10.70 -16.42
N PHE A 136 34.11 11.17 -15.48
CA PHE A 136 33.82 12.36 -14.69
C PHE A 136 33.79 13.55 -15.64
N ARG A 137 32.59 14.05 -15.96
CA ARG A 137 32.42 15.35 -16.60
C ARG A 137 32.90 16.42 -15.60
N SER A 138 33.97 17.12 -15.94
CA SER A 138 34.31 18.39 -15.33
C SER A 138 34.17 19.49 -16.38
N ASP A 139 33.23 20.40 -16.15
CA ASP A 139 33.05 21.63 -16.91
C ASP A 139 34.34 22.48 -16.92
N ARG A 140 34.87 22.75 -18.11
CA ARG A 140 35.34 24.08 -18.55
C ARG A 140 35.75 24.09 -20.01
#